data_AF-A0A973CEL2-F1
#
_entry.id   AF-A0A973CEL2-F1
#
_cell.length_a   1.000
_cell.length_b   1.000
_cell.length_c   1.000
_cell.angle_alpha   90.00
_cell.angle_beta   90.00
_cell.angle_gamma   90.00
#
_symmetry.space_group_name_H-M   'P 1'
#
loop_
_entity.id
_entity.type
_entity.pdbx_description
1 polymer ?
#
loop_
_entity_poly.entity_id
_entity_poly.type
_entity_poly.pdbx_seq_one_letter_code
_entity_poly.pdbx_strand_id
1 'polypeptide(L)'
;MLEFGKVVKYFDNGFGFIKCIGSDSYLCNKEVFFHIKAVKKFESDLVGFTNGSNKELYFWFTCKDGKKGKEVVKFWSDAKSIPQEHTLLILEKYADNLISTDKAPIKEIPTSFTPMVGFNRIIQRTSAKPIHSTKKVTIDAKSLAYKHSLTSVQSEELSRLLIDMSEKNFRLSSELSKYITSNKLGNKYPNIAGIVTMSNDEKEWDFDGGFPSAIYRVICEELELTDKGTSARVIRFTSYQDQKNEPDIIF
;
A
#
# COMPACT_ATOMS: atom_id res chain seq x y z
N MET A 1 -5.76 18.18 -8.39
CA MET A 1 -5.42 17.06 -7.49
C MET A 1 -4.01 16.60 -7.77
N LEU A 2 -3.25 16.26 -6.72
CA LEU A 2 -1.88 15.78 -6.83
C LEU A 2 -1.88 14.28 -7.10
N GLU A 3 -1.08 13.87 -8.07
CA GLU A 3 -1.00 12.50 -8.60
C GLU A 3 0.47 12.09 -8.71
N PHE A 4 0.75 10.78 -8.80
CA PHE A 4 2.08 10.23 -9.05
C PHE A 4 2.05 9.37 -10.32
N GLY A 5 3.07 9.47 -11.16
CA GLY A 5 3.04 8.76 -12.44
C GLY A 5 4.40 8.58 -13.10
N LYS A 6 4.39 7.75 -14.14
CA LYS A 6 5.54 7.40 -14.98
C LYS A 6 5.42 8.05 -16.34
N VAL A 7 6.49 8.70 -16.80
CA VAL A 7 6.57 9.22 -18.16
C VAL A 7 6.56 8.05 -19.13
N VAL A 8 5.67 8.09 -20.11
CA VAL A 8 5.55 7.04 -21.13
C VAL A 8 6.08 7.49 -22.48
N LYS A 9 5.99 8.79 -22.79
CA LYS A 9 6.42 9.38 -24.06
C LYS A 9 6.88 10.82 -23.85
N TYR A 10 7.89 11.23 -24.60
CA TYR A 10 8.31 12.62 -24.76
C TYR A 10 8.77 12.82 -26.21
N PHE A 11 8.52 13.99 -26.77
CA PHE A 11 8.75 14.31 -28.17
C PHE A 11 9.56 15.60 -28.30
N ASP A 12 10.34 15.71 -29.38
CA ASP A 12 11.27 16.81 -29.64
C ASP A 12 10.59 18.18 -29.82
N ASN A 13 9.28 18.18 -30.08
CA ASN A 13 8.45 19.39 -30.12
C ASN A 13 8.03 19.89 -28.72
N GLY A 14 8.58 19.32 -27.66
CA GLY A 14 8.44 19.80 -26.29
C GLY A 14 7.10 19.42 -25.65
N PHE A 15 6.57 18.23 -25.94
CA PHE A 15 5.46 17.68 -25.17
C PHE A 15 5.62 16.19 -24.92
N GLY A 16 4.84 15.67 -23.98
CA GLY A 16 4.87 14.27 -23.63
C GLY A 16 3.62 13.80 -22.90
N PHE A 17 3.70 12.55 -22.45
CA PHE A 17 2.61 11.87 -21.76
C PHE A 17 3.12 11.20 -20.50
N ILE A 18 2.37 11.37 -19.42
CA ILE A 18 2.61 10.72 -18.12
C ILE A 18 1.40 9.86 -17.78
N LYS A 19 1.64 8.64 -17.29
CA LYS A 19 0.59 7.71 -16.87
C LYS A 19 0.57 7.62 -15.35
N CYS A 20 -0.59 7.81 -14.75
CA CYS A 20 -0.74 7.72 -13.29
C CYS A 20 -0.47 6.29 -12.80
N ILE A 21 0.25 6.17 -11.68
CA ILE A 21 0.53 4.92 -10.97
C ILE A 21 -0.21 4.99 -9.64
N GLY A 22 -1.41 4.42 -9.62
CA GLY A 22 -2.27 4.37 -8.44
C GLY A 22 -3.65 3.87 -8.79
N SER A 23 -4.14 2.89 -8.04
CA SER A 23 -5.45 2.24 -8.21
C SER A 23 -6.61 3.20 -8.03
N ASP A 24 -6.44 4.19 -7.14
CA ASP A 24 -7.49 5.11 -6.67
C ASP A 24 -7.52 6.46 -7.42
N SER A 25 -6.76 6.57 -8.51
CA SER A 25 -6.79 7.75 -9.37
C SER A 25 -7.85 7.57 -10.47
N TYR A 26 -8.69 8.59 -10.69
CA TYR A 26 -9.59 8.67 -11.85
C TYR A 26 -8.83 8.73 -13.19
N LEU A 27 -7.49 8.84 -13.12
CA LEU A 27 -6.56 8.78 -14.24
C LEU A 27 -5.89 7.41 -14.36
N CYS A 28 -6.29 6.40 -13.56
CA CYS A 28 -5.79 5.05 -13.75
C CYS A 28 -6.08 4.66 -15.21
N ASN A 29 -5.04 4.17 -15.89
CA ASN A 29 -5.07 3.82 -17.32
C ASN A 29 -5.22 4.98 -18.33
N LYS A 30 -5.16 6.25 -17.93
CA LYS A 30 -5.14 7.39 -18.85
C LYS A 30 -3.75 8.01 -18.97
N GLU A 31 -3.32 8.26 -20.20
CA GLU A 31 -2.16 9.11 -20.49
C GLU A 31 -2.59 10.58 -20.33
N VAL A 32 -1.83 11.32 -19.52
CA VAL A 32 -2.05 12.75 -19.28
C VAL A 32 -1.02 13.54 -20.05
N PHE A 33 -1.49 14.50 -20.84
CA PHE A 33 -0.63 15.35 -21.66
C PHE A 33 0.13 16.36 -20.80
N PHE A 34 1.41 16.61 -21.11
CA PHE A 34 2.17 17.72 -20.57
C PHE A 34 2.97 18.44 -21.65
N HIS A 35 3.11 19.75 -21.51
CA HIS A 35 3.95 20.60 -22.37
C HIS A 35 5.24 20.96 -21.64
N ILE A 36 6.34 21.18 -22.37
CA ILE A 36 7.67 21.49 -21.85
C ILE A 36 7.67 22.67 -20.88
N LYS A 37 6.77 23.63 -21.09
CA LYS A 37 6.56 24.78 -20.20
C LYS A 37 6.25 24.38 -18.75
N ALA A 38 5.53 23.27 -18.54
CA ALA A 38 5.20 22.76 -17.20
C ALA A 38 6.34 21.92 -16.59
N VAL A 39 7.27 21.43 -17.43
CA VAL A 39 8.35 20.49 -17.04
C VAL A 39 9.75 21.03 -17.33
N LYS A 40 9.90 22.32 -17.62
CA LYS A 40 11.15 22.90 -18.15
C LYS A 40 12.38 22.57 -17.30
N LYS A 41 12.19 22.47 -15.98
CA LYS A 41 13.26 22.10 -15.03
C LYS A 41 13.84 20.69 -15.27
N PHE A 42 13.07 19.80 -15.88
CA PHE A 42 13.38 18.39 -16.11
C PHE A 42 13.63 18.07 -17.59
N GLU A 43 13.83 19.08 -18.43
CA GLU A 43 14.01 18.90 -19.88
C GLU A 43 15.18 17.96 -20.21
N SER A 44 16.32 18.13 -19.54
CA SER A 44 17.49 17.24 -19.72
C SER A 44 17.18 15.78 -19.42
N ASP A 45 16.41 15.53 -18.35
CA ASP A 45 16.02 14.17 -17.96
C ASP A 45 15.09 13.55 -19.02
N LEU A 46 14.15 14.33 -19.54
CA LEU A 46 13.18 13.92 -20.56
C LEU A 46 13.83 13.66 -21.93
N VAL A 47 14.81 14.47 -22.32
CA VAL A 47 15.64 14.21 -23.51
C VAL A 47 16.47 12.94 -23.30
N GLY A 48 17.08 12.76 -22.12
CA GLY A 48 17.78 11.53 -21.76
C GLY A 48 16.88 10.28 -21.79
N PHE A 49 15.60 10.42 -21.45
CA PHE A 49 14.60 9.34 -21.59
C PHE A 49 14.33 8.98 -23.05
N THR A 50 14.19 9.97 -23.92
CA THR A 50 13.93 9.76 -25.35
C THR A 50 15.11 9.09 -26.04
N ASN A 51 16.34 9.46 -25.65
CA ASN A 51 17.57 8.88 -26.18
C ASN A 51 17.94 7.52 -25.55
N GLY A 52 17.10 6.99 -24.66
CA GLY A 52 17.32 5.70 -23.99
C GLY A 52 18.38 5.70 -22.89
N SER A 53 18.93 6.86 -22.52
CA SER A 53 19.87 7.00 -21.40
C SER A 53 19.17 6.83 -20.04
N ASN A 54 17.93 7.30 -19.93
CA ASN A 54 17.07 7.09 -18.76
C ASN A 54 16.00 6.07 -19.10
N LYS A 55 16.02 4.89 -18.45
CA LYS A 55 15.04 3.83 -18.74
C LYS A 55 13.64 4.17 -18.23
N GLU A 56 13.56 4.87 -17.11
CA GLU A 56 12.29 5.18 -16.46
C GLU A 56 12.35 6.53 -15.75
N LEU A 57 11.27 7.32 -15.86
CA LEU A 57 11.13 8.60 -15.16
C LEU A 57 9.78 8.65 -14.45
N TYR A 58 9.82 9.11 -13.20
CA TYR A 58 8.66 9.19 -12.32
C TYR A 58 8.55 10.60 -11.75
N PHE A 59 7.33 11.12 -11.71
CA PHE A 59 7.07 12.46 -11.19
C PHE A 59 5.75 12.52 -10.43
N TRP A 60 5.73 13.38 -9.42
CA TRP A 60 4.50 13.94 -8.88
C TRP A 60 4.01 15.05 -9.79
N PHE A 61 2.70 15.14 -9.97
CA PHE A 61 2.12 16.16 -10.84
C PHE A 61 0.71 16.58 -10.44
N THR A 62 0.29 17.78 -10.85
CA THR A 62 -1.12 18.21 -10.77
C THR A 62 -1.68 18.44 -12.15
N CYS A 63 -2.94 18.11 -12.36
CA CYS A 63 -3.63 18.31 -13.63
C CYS A 63 -4.80 19.30 -13.52
N LYS A 64 -5.16 19.87 -14.66
CA LYS A 64 -6.39 20.62 -14.90
C LYS A 64 -7.13 20.03 -16.09
N ASP A 65 -8.43 20.28 -16.17
CA ASP A 65 -9.20 19.96 -17.37
C ASP A 65 -8.92 21.02 -18.44
N GLY A 66 -8.52 20.56 -19.63
CA GLY A 66 -8.28 21.38 -20.82
C GLY A 66 -9.21 20.98 -21.97
N LYS A 67 -9.11 21.71 -23.09
CA LYS A 67 -9.98 21.49 -24.27
C LYS A 67 -9.86 20.08 -24.89
N LYS A 68 -8.73 19.40 -24.68
CA LYS A 68 -8.42 18.07 -25.25
C LYS A 68 -8.36 16.97 -24.18
N GLY A 69 -8.85 17.24 -22.98
CA GLY A 69 -8.71 16.36 -21.81
C GLY A 69 -7.77 16.95 -20.76
N LYS A 70 -7.24 16.08 -19.90
CA LYS A 70 -6.42 16.48 -18.74
C LYS A 70 -5.03 16.91 -19.20
N GLU A 71 -4.59 18.06 -18.69
CA GLU A 71 -3.26 18.61 -18.95
C GLU A 71 -2.51 18.81 -17.62
N VAL A 72 -1.24 18.46 -17.59
CA VAL A 72 -0.39 18.69 -16.43
C VAL A 72 0.00 20.17 -16.31
N VAL A 73 -0.07 20.69 -15.08
CA VAL A 73 0.23 22.08 -14.75
C VAL A 73 1.56 22.23 -14.02
N LYS A 74 1.86 21.31 -13.10
CA LYS A 74 3.09 21.34 -12.28
C LYS A 74 3.69 19.94 -12.14
N PHE A 75 5.01 19.88 -11.99
CA PHE A 75 5.82 18.66 -11.84
C PHE A 75 6.80 18.77 -10.67
N TRP A 76 7.01 17.64 -9.98
CA TRP A 76 8.02 17.52 -8.94
C TRP A 76 8.66 16.12 -8.98
N SER A 77 9.98 16.07 -8.83
CA SER A 77 10.74 14.83 -8.72
C SER A 77 10.90 14.35 -7.27
N ASP A 78 10.71 15.25 -6.29
CA ASP A 78 10.82 14.96 -4.86
C ASP A 78 9.55 15.42 -4.13
N ALA A 79 8.98 14.55 -3.32
CA ALA A 79 7.81 14.84 -2.48
C ALA A 79 8.04 16.03 -1.53
N LYS A 80 9.28 16.23 -1.04
CA LYS A 80 9.62 17.36 -0.16
C LYS A 80 9.54 18.72 -0.84
N SER A 81 9.61 18.74 -2.18
CA SER A 81 9.52 19.95 -2.98
C SER A 81 8.08 20.34 -3.34
N ILE A 82 7.10 19.53 -2.95
CA ILE A 82 5.69 19.76 -3.23
C ILE A 82 5.14 20.78 -2.22
N PRO A 83 4.59 21.91 -2.68
CA PRO A 83 4.01 22.90 -1.78
C PRO A 83 2.84 22.33 -0.96
N GLN A 84 2.72 22.80 0.28
CA GLN A 84 1.78 22.28 1.26
C GLN A 84 0.31 22.38 0.80
N GLU A 85 -0.04 23.36 -0.03
CA GLU A 85 -1.41 23.47 -0.53
C GLU A 85 -1.83 22.28 -1.40
N HIS A 86 -0.90 21.62 -2.11
CA HIS A 86 -1.23 20.44 -2.93
C HIS A 86 -1.31 19.17 -2.08
N THR A 87 -0.58 19.11 -0.96
CA THR A 87 -0.62 17.97 -0.04
C THR A 87 -1.87 18.00 0.84
N LEU A 88 -2.35 19.18 1.24
CA LEU A 88 -3.63 19.34 1.95
C LEU A 88 -4.81 18.83 1.11
N LEU A 89 -4.84 19.07 -0.21
CA LEU A 89 -5.91 18.56 -1.08
C LEU A 89 -6.00 17.03 -1.11
N ILE A 90 -4.86 16.34 -0.95
CA ILE A 90 -4.86 14.88 -0.79
C ILE A 90 -5.52 14.53 0.53
N LEU A 91 -5.12 15.18 1.62
CA LEU A 91 -5.67 14.92 2.95
C LEU A 91 -7.18 15.19 2.99
N GLU A 92 -7.66 16.28 2.39
CA GLU A 92 -9.08 16.62 2.26
C GLU A 92 -9.84 15.57 1.45
N LYS A 93 -9.30 15.11 0.31
CA LYS A 93 -9.93 14.04 -0.50
C LYS A 93 -10.18 12.79 0.34
N TYR A 94 -9.25 12.45 1.23
CA TYR A 94 -9.37 11.28 2.08
C TYR A 94 -10.02 11.57 3.44
N ALA A 95 -10.27 12.84 3.77
CA ALA A 95 -10.88 13.26 5.03
C ALA A 95 -12.30 12.72 5.17
N ASP A 96 -13.07 12.70 4.07
CA ASP A 96 -14.42 12.13 4.04
C ASP A 96 -14.45 10.61 4.23
N ASN A 97 -13.29 9.95 4.03
CA ASN A 97 -13.11 8.52 4.25
C ASN A 97 -12.51 8.21 5.63
N LEU A 98 -12.27 9.23 6.45
CA LEU A 98 -11.93 9.06 7.86
C LEU A 98 -13.21 8.71 8.61
N ILE A 99 -13.08 7.78 9.56
CA ILE A 99 -14.19 7.36 10.41
C ILE A 99 -14.79 8.61 11.07
N SER A 100 -16.09 8.86 10.84
CA SER A 100 -16.84 9.80 11.69
C SER A 100 -16.79 9.24 13.11
N THR A 101 -15.87 9.75 13.93
CA THR A 101 -15.99 9.60 15.38
C THR A 101 -17.25 10.38 15.75
N ASP A 102 -18.26 9.67 16.23
CA ASP A 102 -19.59 10.19 16.52
C ASP A 102 -19.58 11.60 17.13
N LYS A 103 -20.53 12.40 16.63
CA LYS A 103 -21.02 13.64 17.21
C LYS A 103 -21.23 13.48 18.71
N ALA A 104 -20.38 14.09 19.53
CA ALA A 104 -20.86 14.68 20.77
C ALA A 104 -21.52 16.02 20.41
N PRO A 105 -22.72 16.34 20.92
CA PRO A 105 -23.37 17.61 20.61
C PRO A 105 -22.53 18.73 21.22
N ILE A 106 -21.90 19.53 20.37
CA ILE A 106 -21.28 20.80 20.77
C ILE A 106 -22.43 21.70 21.20
N LYS A 107 -22.63 21.83 22.51
CA LYS A 107 -23.44 22.92 23.07
C LYS A 107 -22.75 24.24 22.74
N GLU A 108 -23.57 25.16 22.28
CA GLU A 108 -23.27 26.49 21.78
C GLU A 108 -22.39 27.41 22.67
N ILE A 109 -21.45 28.11 21.98
CA ILE A 109 -21.06 29.54 22.10
C ILE A 109 -20.08 29.93 23.26
N PRO A 110 -19.16 30.94 23.16
CA PRO A 110 -19.00 32.00 22.13
C PRO A 110 -17.60 32.18 21.49
N THR A 111 -17.65 32.79 20.31
CA THR A 111 -16.68 33.72 19.68
C THR A 111 -15.76 34.47 20.65
N SER A 112 -14.43 34.31 20.50
CA SER A 112 -13.46 35.40 20.21
C SER A 112 -11.99 35.03 20.53
N PHE A 113 -11.07 35.70 19.82
CA PHE A 113 -9.62 35.91 20.07
C PHE A 113 -8.55 34.88 19.59
N THR A 114 -7.99 35.21 18.42
CA THR A 114 -6.55 35.37 18.01
C THR A 114 -5.42 34.40 18.41
N PRO A 115 -4.36 34.29 17.57
CA PRO A 115 -3.34 33.24 17.62
C PRO A 115 -2.11 33.62 18.47
N MET A 116 -1.19 32.65 18.63
CA MET A 116 0.29 32.77 18.63
C MET A 116 1.03 32.15 19.84
N VAL A 117 2.19 31.59 19.53
CA VAL A 117 3.39 31.28 20.35
C VAL A 117 3.35 30.05 21.26
N GLY A 118 4.34 29.16 21.00
CA GLY A 118 4.54 27.90 21.70
C GLY A 118 5.14 28.02 23.10
N PHE A 119 5.31 26.87 23.76
CA PHE A 119 6.11 26.75 24.97
C PHE A 119 6.72 25.34 25.11
N ASN A 120 7.98 25.36 25.52
CA ASN A 120 8.80 24.26 25.98
C ASN A 120 8.31 23.62 27.29
N ARG A 121 8.74 22.36 27.52
CA ARG A 121 9.27 21.72 28.77
C ARG A 121 8.72 20.30 28.92
N ILE A 122 9.57 19.26 28.78
CA ILE A 122 10.31 18.59 29.88
C ILE A 122 9.41 18.26 31.07
N ILE A 123 9.07 16.99 31.32
CA ILE A 123 9.09 16.31 32.64
C ILE A 123 9.25 14.77 32.48
N GLN A 124 10.38 14.31 33.01
CA GLN A 124 10.70 13.14 33.85
C GLN A 124 10.00 11.77 33.71
N ARG A 125 10.88 10.74 33.70
CA ARG A 125 10.61 9.34 34.01
C ARG A 125 10.18 9.16 35.47
N THR A 126 9.09 8.44 35.69
CA THR A 126 8.91 7.59 36.87
C THR A 126 8.42 6.21 36.44
N SER A 127 8.99 5.20 37.07
CA SER A 127 8.84 3.77 36.83
C SER A 127 7.58 3.21 37.51
N ALA A 128 6.73 2.51 36.76
CA ALA A 128 5.91 1.40 37.25
C ALA A 128 5.33 0.56 36.08
N LYS A 129 5.64 -0.74 36.06
CA LYS A 129 4.83 -1.83 35.50
C LYS A 129 4.23 -2.60 36.69
N PRO A 130 3.24 -3.50 36.57
CA PRO A 130 2.53 -3.95 35.35
C PRO A 130 1.00 -4.04 35.51
N ILE A 131 0.20 -3.72 34.47
CA ILE A 131 -1.12 -4.36 34.27
C ILE A 131 -1.32 -4.58 32.77
N HIS A 132 -1.61 -5.83 32.43
CA HIS A 132 -1.92 -6.37 31.10
C HIS A 132 -3.13 -5.62 30.51
N SER A 133 -2.90 -4.66 29.62
CA SER A 133 -3.96 -4.07 28.81
C SER A 133 -4.01 -4.77 27.47
N THR A 134 -5.11 -5.47 27.23
CA THR A 134 -5.54 -5.96 25.92
C THR A 134 -5.64 -4.76 24.97
N LYS A 135 -4.54 -4.45 24.27
CA LYS A 135 -4.60 -3.64 23.05
C LYS A 135 -5.45 -4.43 22.07
N LYS A 136 -6.68 -3.97 21.86
CA LYS A 136 -7.49 -4.40 20.72
C LYS A 136 -6.72 -3.94 19.48
N VAL A 137 -5.97 -4.86 18.86
CA VAL A 137 -5.13 -4.57 17.69
C VAL A 137 -6.09 -4.18 16.57
N THR A 138 -6.23 -2.89 16.28
CA THR A 138 -6.97 -2.42 15.11
C THR A 138 -6.09 -2.65 13.88
N ILE A 139 -6.11 -3.87 13.37
CA ILE A 139 -5.42 -4.26 12.14
C ILE A 139 -6.22 -3.72 10.96
N ASP A 140 -5.88 -2.50 10.56
CA ASP A 140 -6.54 -1.82 9.45
C ASP A 140 -6.01 -2.32 8.09
N ALA A 141 -6.92 -2.81 7.24
CA ALA A 141 -6.62 -3.33 5.91
C ALA A 141 -5.95 -2.28 5.02
N LYS A 142 -6.27 -0.99 5.18
CA LYS A 142 -5.67 0.09 4.37
C LYS A 142 -4.20 0.30 4.74
N SER A 143 -3.88 0.28 6.03
CA SER A 143 -2.49 0.30 6.52
C SER A 143 -1.66 -0.87 5.96
N LEU A 144 -2.23 -2.08 5.96
CA LEU A 144 -1.57 -3.27 5.41
C LEU A 144 -1.34 -3.16 3.89
N ALA A 145 -2.32 -2.65 3.15
CA ALA A 145 -2.18 -2.42 1.71
C ALA A 145 -1.00 -1.49 1.40
N TYR A 146 -0.91 -0.37 2.13
CA TYR A 146 0.17 0.61 1.94
C TYR A 146 1.54 0.07 2.34
N LYS A 147 1.65 -0.54 3.53
CA LYS A 147 2.92 -1.03 4.08
C LYS A 147 3.51 -2.17 3.25
N HIS A 148 2.66 -3.01 2.64
CA HIS A 148 3.07 -4.25 1.98
C HIS A 148 2.77 -4.32 0.49
N SER A 149 2.32 -3.21 -0.12
CA SER A 149 1.97 -3.14 -1.55
C SER A 149 0.96 -4.22 -1.97
N LEU A 150 -0.02 -4.50 -1.11
CA LEU A 150 -1.08 -5.49 -1.36
C LEU A 150 -2.24 -4.85 -2.13
N THR A 151 -2.96 -5.65 -2.92
CA THR A 151 -4.26 -5.24 -3.47
C THR A 151 -5.30 -5.06 -2.36
N SER A 152 -6.38 -4.32 -2.61
CA SER A 152 -7.47 -4.14 -1.62
C SER A 152 -8.01 -5.48 -1.13
N VAL A 153 -8.20 -6.44 -2.05
CA VAL A 153 -8.73 -7.77 -1.71
C VAL A 153 -7.75 -8.53 -0.82
N GLN A 154 -6.46 -8.52 -1.16
CA GLN A 154 -5.42 -9.19 -0.36
C GLN A 154 -5.26 -8.56 1.02
N SER A 155 -5.33 -7.24 1.13
CA SER A 155 -5.19 -6.54 2.41
C SER A 155 -6.42 -6.73 3.32
N GLU A 156 -7.62 -6.82 2.75
CA GLU A 156 -8.84 -7.18 3.46
C GLU A 156 -8.84 -8.63 3.94
N GLU A 157 -8.38 -9.56 3.10
CA GLU A 157 -8.18 -10.96 3.49
C GLU A 157 -7.14 -11.08 4.61
N LEU A 158 -6.01 -10.37 4.50
CA LEU A 158 -4.95 -10.39 5.51
C LEU A 158 -5.42 -9.79 6.84
N SER A 159 -6.12 -8.64 6.80
CA SER A 159 -6.69 -8.02 8.01
C SER A 159 -7.64 -9.00 8.73
N ARG A 160 -8.56 -9.64 7.99
CA ARG A 160 -9.49 -10.64 8.55
C ARG A 160 -8.76 -11.84 9.13
N LEU A 161 -7.74 -12.35 8.42
CA LEU A 161 -6.92 -13.45 8.92
C LEU A 161 -6.26 -13.06 10.24
N LEU A 162 -5.62 -11.90 10.32
CA LEU A 162 -4.90 -11.49 11.52
C LEU A 162 -5.85 -11.27 12.71
N ILE A 163 -7.04 -10.71 12.48
CA ILE A 163 -8.09 -10.62 13.51
C ILE A 163 -8.46 -12.02 14.01
N ASP A 164 -8.79 -12.94 13.10
CA ASP A 164 -9.21 -14.30 13.45
C ASP A 164 -8.11 -15.09 14.19
N MET A 165 -6.83 -14.85 13.84
CA MET A 165 -5.69 -15.53 14.44
C MET A 165 -5.22 -14.89 15.74
N SER A 166 -5.47 -13.60 15.95
CA SER A 166 -5.07 -12.89 17.18
C SER A 166 -5.71 -13.51 18.43
N GLU A 167 -6.91 -14.07 18.29
CA GLU A 167 -7.63 -14.74 19.39
C GLU A 167 -7.08 -16.15 19.69
N LYS A 168 -6.27 -16.73 18.79
CA LYS A 168 -5.74 -18.09 18.92
C LYS A 168 -4.45 -18.19 19.74
N ASN A 169 -3.78 -17.06 20.00
CA ASN A 169 -2.56 -16.98 20.82
C ASN A 169 -1.44 -17.96 20.38
N PHE A 170 -1.28 -18.16 19.06
CA PHE A 170 -0.17 -18.96 18.53
C PHE A 170 1.17 -18.33 18.91
N ARG A 171 2.18 -19.17 19.14
CA ARG A 171 3.55 -18.71 19.41
C ARG A 171 4.50 -19.05 18.27
N LEU A 172 4.17 -20.10 17.53
CA LEU A 172 4.99 -20.61 16.44
C LEU A 172 4.23 -20.49 15.12
N SER A 173 4.94 -20.07 14.07
CA SER A 173 4.39 -20.00 12.73
C SER A 173 3.92 -21.36 12.17
N SER A 174 4.52 -22.46 12.65
CA SER A 174 4.05 -23.81 12.34
C SER A 174 2.65 -24.13 12.88
N GLU A 175 2.25 -23.53 14.01
CA GLU A 175 0.91 -23.71 14.59
C GLU A 175 -0.14 -23.03 13.73
N LEU A 176 0.15 -21.81 13.28
CA LEU A 176 -0.66 -21.07 12.32
C LEU A 176 -0.83 -21.87 11.02
N SER A 177 0.27 -22.31 10.38
CA SER A 177 0.20 -23.08 9.13
C SER A 177 -0.63 -24.35 9.30
N LYS A 178 -0.41 -25.10 10.40
CA LYS A 178 -1.20 -26.30 10.71
C LYS A 178 -2.69 -25.96 10.87
N TYR A 179 -3.01 -24.85 11.54
CA TYR A 179 -4.40 -24.41 11.73
C TYR A 179 -5.08 -24.08 10.40
N ILE A 180 -4.41 -23.39 9.49
CA ILE A 180 -4.93 -23.02 8.17
C ILE A 180 -5.24 -24.25 7.34
N THR A 181 -4.31 -25.20 7.25
CA THR A 181 -4.51 -26.44 6.50
C THR A 181 -5.63 -27.28 7.12
N SER A 182 -5.65 -27.42 8.45
CA SER A 182 -6.63 -28.26 9.16
C SER A 182 -8.07 -27.72 9.06
N ASN A 183 -8.23 -26.39 9.02
CA ASN A 183 -9.53 -25.73 8.92
C ASN A 183 -9.88 -25.31 7.48
N LYS A 184 -9.06 -25.68 6.49
CA LYS A 184 -9.23 -25.33 5.07
C LYS A 184 -9.45 -23.82 4.85
N LEU A 185 -8.76 -22.99 5.64
CA LEU A 185 -8.93 -21.53 5.59
C LEU A 185 -8.42 -20.91 4.28
N GLY A 186 -7.68 -21.67 3.49
CA GLY A 186 -7.35 -21.33 2.11
C GLY A 186 -8.56 -20.88 1.28
N ASN A 187 -9.70 -21.54 1.47
CA ASN A 187 -10.95 -21.18 0.79
C ASN A 187 -11.54 -19.84 1.26
N LYS A 188 -11.25 -19.44 2.50
CA LYS A 188 -11.71 -18.18 3.09
C LYS A 188 -10.85 -16.99 2.64
N TYR A 189 -9.59 -17.25 2.27
CA TYR A 189 -8.62 -16.23 1.86
C TYR A 189 -7.92 -16.60 0.54
N PRO A 190 -8.67 -16.75 -0.57
CA PRO A 190 -8.15 -17.35 -1.81
C PRO A 190 -7.12 -16.48 -2.54
N ASN A 191 -6.99 -15.19 -2.23
CA ASN A 191 -6.05 -14.28 -2.89
C ASN A 191 -4.70 -14.17 -2.16
N ILE A 192 -4.63 -14.61 -0.91
CA ILE A 192 -3.40 -14.63 -0.11
C ILE A 192 -2.91 -16.04 0.21
N ALA A 193 -3.78 -17.05 0.19
CA ALA A 193 -3.44 -18.45 0.40
C ALA A 193 -3.49 -19.24 -0.91
N GLY A 194 -2.72 -20.32 -0.96
CA GLY A 194 -2.66 -21.17 -2.14
C GLY A 194 -1.63 -22.28 -2.01
N ILE A 195 -1.15 -22.75 -3.16
CA ILE A 195 -0.07 -23.74 -3.23
C ILE A 195 1.27 -23.01 -3.26
N VAL A 196 2.15 -23.36 -2.32
CA VAL A 196 3.52 -22.88 -2.26
C VAL A 196 4.46 -24.00 -2.67
N THR A 197 5.19 -23.84 -3.77
CA THR A 197 6.26 -24.76 -4.15
C THR A 197 7.50 -24.42 -3.33
N MET A 198 7.90 -25.37 -2.51
CA MET A 198 9.03 -25.29 -1.59
C MET A 198 10.18 -26.13 -2.13
N SER A 199 11.42 -25.70 -1.89
CA SER A 199 12.61 -26.50 -2.11
C SER A 199 13.53 -26.53 -0.91
N ASN A 200 14.29 -27.59 -0.80
CA ASN A 200 15.55 -27.62 -0.05
C ASN A 200 16.64 -28.20 -0.96
N ASP A 201 17.83 -28.43 -0.42
CA ASP A 201 18.99 -28.93 -1.19
C ASP A 201 18.77 -30.32 -1.84
N GLU A 202 17.70 -31.04 -1.46
CA GLU A 202 17.46 -32.42 -1.86
C GLU A 202 16.19 -32.61 -2.71
N LYS A 203 15.16 -31.79 -2.51
CA LYS A 203 13.84 -32.00 -3.13
C LYS A 203 13.02 -30.71 -3.24
N GLU A 204 12.13 -30.73 -4.21
CA GLU A 204 11.02 -29.78 -4.34
C GLU A 204 9.71 -30.47 -3.98
N TRP A 205 8.81 -29.76 -3.31
CA TRP A 205 7.47 -30.25 -3.01
C TRP A 205 6.47 -29.10 -2.93
N ASP A 206 5.22 -29.41 -3.26
CA ASP A 206 4.12 -28.45 -3.12
C ASP A 206 3.51 -28.53 -1.72
N PHE A 207 3.30 -27.36 -1.12
CA PHE A 207 2.65 -27.19 0.18
C PHE A 207 1.28 -26.52 -0.01
N ASP A 208 0.23 -27.32 0.18
CA ASP A 208 -1.16 -26.88 0.06
C ASP A 208 -1.61 -26.10 1.31
N GLY A 209 -2.13 -24.89 1.09
CA GLY A 209 -2.53 -23.97 2.17
C GLY A 209 -1.40 -23.09 2.70
N GLY A 210 -0.37 -22.85 1.89
CA GLY A 210 0.71 -21.93 2.20
C GLY A 210 0.39 -20.48 1.86
N PHE A 211 1.25 -19.58 2.36
CA PHE A 211 1.25 -18.16 2.01
C PHE A 211 2.53 -17.79 1.25
N PRO A 212 2.49 -16.80 0.34
CA PRO A 212 3.70 -16.27 -0.26
C PRO A 212 4.57 -15.60 0.83
N SER A 213 5.88 -15.64 0.66
CA SER A 213 6.86 -15.19 1.66
C SER A 213 6.60 -13.78 2.20
N ALA A 214 6.13 -12.87 1.33
CA ALA A 214 5.79 -11.51 1.72
C ALA A 214 4.65 -11.46 2.74
N ILE A 215 3.53 -12.15 2.46
CA ILE A 215 2.37 -12.26 3.36
C ILE A 215 2.76 -12.97 4.66
N TYR A 216 3.48 -14.08 4.54
CA TYR A 216 3.94 -14.85 5.70
C TYR A 216 4.77 -14.01 6.68
N ARG A 217 5.68 -13.17 6.16
CA ARG A 217 6.47 -12.25 6.98
C ARG A 217 5.59 -11.26 7.74
N VAL A 218 4.59 -10.67 7.09
CA VAL A 218 3.64 -9.77 7.77
C VAL A 218 2.92 -10.47 8.89
N ILE A 219 2.45 -11.70 8.64
CA ILE A 219 1.72 -12.46 9.66
C ILE A 219 2.61 -12.76 10.86
N CYS A 220 3.86 -13.16 10.63
CA CYS A 220 4.81 -13.38 11.71
C CYS A 220 5.12 -12.10 12.50
N GLU A 221 5.27 -10.96 11.82
CA GLU A 221 5.51 -9.66 12.47
C GLU A 221 4.31 -9.22 13.31
N GLU A 222 3.10 -9.24 12.76
CA GLU A 222 1.89 -8.71 13.41
C GLU A 222 1.34 -9.63 14.52
N LEU A 223 1.58 -10.95 14.42
CA LEU A 223 1.20 -11.93 15.45
C LEU A 223 2.36 -12.29 16.39
N GLU A 224 3.51 -11.63 16.27
CA GLU A 224 4.72 -11.88 17.06
C GLU A 224 5.15 -13.37 17.05
N LEU A 225 5.00 -14.05 15.90
CA LEU A 225 5.32 -15.46 15.75
C LEU A 225 6.81 -15.67 15.55
N THR A 226 7.35 -16.70 16.19
CA THR A 226 8.74 -17.10 16.02
C THR A 226 8.85 -18.23 15.00
N ASP A 227 9.84 -18.16 14.11
CA ASP A 227 10.20 -19.26 13.21
C ASP A 227 11.23 -20.21 13.86
N LYS A 228 11.30 -21.45 13.38
CA LYS A 228 12.26 -22.45 13.86
C LYS A 228 13.51 -22.56 12.98
N GLY A 229 13.69 -21.64 12.02
CA GLY A 229 14.77 -21.67 11.04
C GLY A 229 14.79 -22.94 10.21
N THR A 230 14.11 -22.96 9.06
CA THR A 230 14.18 -24.10 8.13
C THR A 230 15.07 -23.75 6.93
N SER A 231 15.76 -24.75 6.37
CA SER A 231 16.48 -24.60 5.09
C SER A 231 15.53 -24.52 3.90
N ALA A 232 14.24 -24.79 4.09
CA ALA A 232 13.25 -24.71 3.02
C ALA A 232 13.13 -23.28 2.48
N ARG A 233 12.99 -23.16 1.16
CA ARG A 233 12.83 -21.89 0.43
C ARG A 233 11.59 -21.96 -0.45
N VAL A 234 10.87 -20.85 -0.51
CA VAL A 234 9.75 -20.69 -1.45
C VAL A 234 10.31 -20.38 -2.82
N ILE A 235 9.99 -21.20 -3.82
CA ILE A 235 10.34 -20.95 -5.23
C ILE A 235 9.15 -20.36 -5.98
N ARG A 236 7.95 -20.91 -5.76
CA ARG A 236 6.73 -20.52 -6.50
C ARG A 236 5.54 -20.42 -5.57
N PHE A 237 4.60 -19.55 -5.93
CA PHE A 237 3.30 -19.44 -5.28
C PHE A 237 2.22 -19.35 -6.35
N THR A 238 1.14 -20.09 -6.18
CA THR A 238 -0.10 -19.99 -6.98
C THR A 238 -1.26 -19.83 -6.02
N SER A 239 -2.02 -18.73 -6.13
CA SER A 239 -3.16 -18.50 -5.24
C SER A 239 -4.32 -19.43 -5.59
N TYR A 240 -5.19 -19.75 -4.62
CA TYR A 240 -6.39 -20.53 -4.93
C TYR A 240 -7.34 -19.79 -5.87
N GLN A 241 -7.32 -18.45 -5.84
CA GLN A 241 -8.10 -17.66 -6.80
C GLN A 241 -7.59 -17.87 -8.22
N ASP A 242 -6.27 -17.92 -8.43
CA ASP A 242 -5.70 -18.16 -9.76
C ASP A 242 -6.03 -19.56 -10.27
N GLN A 243 -5.98 -20.57 -9.40
CA GLN A 243 -6.37 -21.96 -9.76
C GLN A 243 -7.83 -22.08 -10.19
N LYS A 244 -8.74 -21.27 -9.64
CA LYS A 244 -10.16 -21.25 -10.06
C LYS A 244 -10.37 -20.61 -11.43
N ASN A 245 -9.41 -19.81 -11.89
CA ASN A 245 -9.49 -19.11 -13.17
C ASN A 245 -8.73 -19.83 -14.28
N GLU A 246 -8.05 -20.95 -13.98
CA GLU A 246 -7.54 -21.84 -15.02
C GLU A 246 -8.76 -22.48 -15.73
N PRO A 247 -8.93 -22.28 -17.05
CA PRO A 247 -9.99 -22.96 -17.77
C PRO A 247 -9.72 -24.46 -17.68
N ASP A 248 -10.75 -25.23 -17.35
CA ASP A 248 -10.72 -26.69 -17.48
C ASP A 248 -10.30 -27.02 -18.92
N ILE A 249 -9.02 -27.35 -19.12
CA ILE A 249 -8.57 -28.00 -20.34
C ILE A 249 -9.06 -29.44 -20.20
N ILE A 250 -10.32 -29.63 -20.57
CA ILE A 250 -10.90 -30.94 -20.79
C ILE A 250 -10.11 -31.52 -21.97
N PHE A 251 -9.27 -32.52 -21.68
CA PHE A 251 -8.64 -33.38 -22.67
C PHE A 251 -9.69 -34.22 -23.42
#